data_AF-A0A0A1GQZ0-F1
#
_entry.id   AF-A0A0A1GQZ0-F1
#
_cell.length_a   1.000
_cell.length_b   1.000
_cell.length_c   1.000
_cell.angle_alpha   90.00
_cell.angle_beta   90.00
_cell.angle_gamma   90.00
#
_symmetry.space_group_name_H-M   'P 1'
#
loop_
_entity.id
_entity.type
_entity.pdbx_description
1 polymer ?
#
loop_
_entity_poly.entity_id
_entity_poly.type
_entity_poly.pdbx_seq_one_letter_code
_entity_poly.pdbx_strand_id
1 'polypeptide(L)'
;MTNEIDEAYDTYPALIGTTNNDAYSLPERARRRSYYLKNDKPFDEEFREDSVQAYKEVLDGANNVLFQDFVLRFAEKIEDENTKWSVFEHGGKVDFLNVSRNIFKDYYHEMDQPLPIYFPQHRYDDSQESNQEKWRKLFLGSSRDDFTYNKESQTLLFKITTLDENASRYGDDKPSRIYKDALSPKVIVGTADGIDIELNAPLFFDWVGIDNPFEHQSMWQRFFN
;
A
#
# COMPACT_ATOMS: atom_id res chain seq x y z
N MET A 1 -29.52 10.97 8.24
CA MET A 1 -28.38 11.89 8.19
C MET A 1 -28.13 12.19 6.73
N THR A 2 -28.67 13.31 6.27
CA THR A 2 -28.43 13.92 4.97
C THR A 2 -27.00 14.46 4.94
N ASN A 3 -26.29 14.26 3.83
CA ASN A 3 -24.95 14.83 3.62
C ASN A 3 -25.10 16.34 3.41
N GLU A 4 -25.24 17.11 4.49
CA GLU A 4 -25.32 18.58 4.49
C GLU A 4 -23.94 19.26 4.43
N ILE A 5 -22.88 18.53 4.09
CA ILE A 5 -21.50 19.05 4.10
C ILE A 5 -21.17 19.83 2.81
N ASP A 6 -21.96 19.69 1.74
CA ASP A 6 -21.66 20.36 0.46
C ASP A 6 -21.95 21.88 0.45
N GLU A 7 -22.67 22.41 1.45
CA GLU A 7 -23.00 23.86 1.52
C GLU A 7 -22.11 24.64 2.51
N ALA A 8 -21.26 23.96 3.28
CA ALA A 8 -20.32 24.62 4.18
C ALA A 8 -18.98 24.82 3.45
N TYR A 9 -18.59 26.08 3.23
CA TYR A 9 -17.24 26.48 2.82
C TYR A 9 -16.19 26.24 3.92
N ASP A 10 -16.27 25.10 4.60
CA ASP A 10 -15.30 24.72 5.62
C ASP A 10 -14.06 24.17 4.92
N THR A 11 -13.06 25.04 4.75
CA THR A 11 -11.71 24.62 4.36
C THR A 11 -11.04 23.88 5.52
N TYR A 12 -10.97 22.57 5.41
CA TYR A 12 -10.17 21.74 6.32
C TYR A 12 -8.71 21.69 5.82
N PRO A 13 -7.71 21.92 6.68
CA PRO A 13 -6.32 21.84 6.27
C PRO A 13 -5.95 20.39 5.92
N ALA A 14 -5.04 20.24 4.96
CA ALA A 14 -4.39 18.96 4.72
C ALA A 14 -3.52 18.59 5.94
N LEU A 15 -3.66 17.36 6.43
CA LEU A 15 -2.84 16.84 7.52
C LEU A 15 -1.74 15.95 6.96
N ILE A 16 -0.49 16.28 7.27
CA ILE A 16 0.68 15.46 6.97
C ILE A 16 1.23 14.95 8.30
N GLY A 17 1.26 13.62 8.45
CA GLY A 17 1.81 12.96 9.63
C GLY A 17 2.94 12.02 9.23
N THR A 18 3.93 11.88 10.10
CA THR A 18 5.01 10.91 9.95
C THR A 18 4.97 9.89 11.08
N THR A 19 5.39 8.66 10.80
CA THR A 19 5.52 7.61 11.81
C THR A 19 6.71 6.72 11.46
N ASN A 20 7.41 6.22 12.47
CA ASN A 20 8.46 5.21 12.36
C ASN A 20 7.96 3.82 12.76
N ASN A 21 6.65 3.65 12.93
CA ASN A 21 6.05 2.38 13.34
C ASN A 21 5.75 1.51 12.12
N ASP A 22 6.50 0.43 11.95
CA ASP A 22 6.31 -0.55 10.88
C ASP A 22 4.95 -1.29 10.95
N ALA A 23 4.31 -1.29 12.12
CA ALA A 23 2.98 -1.87 12.33
C ALA A 23 1.84 -0.86 12.11
N TYR A 24 2.11 0.30 11.50
CA TYR A 24 1.09 1.30 11.25
C TYR A 24 -0.09 0.73 10.46
N SER A 25 -1.30 0.96 10.97
CA SER A 25 -2.53 0.62 10.27
C SER A 25 -3.58 1.67 10.56
N LEU A 26 -4.29 2.09 9.52
CA LEU A 26 -5.45 2.96 9.64
C LEU A 26 -6.72 2.09 9.61
N PRO A 27 -7.71 2.39 10.48
CA PRO A 27 -9.05 1.82 10.35
C PRO A 27 -9.62 2.07 8.94
N GLU A 28 -10.45 1.17 8.43
CA GLU A 28 -10.93 1.21 7.03
C GLU A 28 -11.43 2.60 6.59
N ARG A 29 -12.23 3.26 7.43
CA ARG A 29 -12.79 4.59 7.16
C ARG A 29 -11.74 5.69 7.00
N ALA A 30 -10.69 5.65 7.81
CA ALA A 30 -9.58 6.62 7.74
C ALA A 30 -8.69 6.29 6.54
N ARG A 31 -8.36 5.02 6.33
CA ARG A 31 -7.53 4.53 5.23
C ARG A 31 -8.08 4.93 3.85
N ARG A 32 -9.40 4.93 3.67
CA ARG A 32 -10.05 5.37 2.41
C ARG A 32 -9.89 6.88 2.12
N ARG A 33 -9.41 7.67 3.08
CA ARG A 33 -9.25 9.12 3.01
C ARG A 33 -7.83 9.59 3.34
N SER A 34 -6.89 8.67 3.40
CA SER A 34 -5.50 8.94 3.76
C SER A 34 -4.58 8.28 2.75
N TYR A 35 -3.50 8.97 2.42
CA TYR A 35 -2.42 8.42 1.62
C TYR A 35 -1.25 8.14 2.55
N TYR A 36 -0.87 6.87 2.63
CA TYR A 36 0.32 6.44 3.36
C TYR A 36 1.44 6.30 2.34
N LEU A 37 2.60 6.89 2.65
CA LEU A 37 3.82 6.74 1.85
C LEU A 37 4.87 6.06 2.72
N LYS A 38 5.29 4.85 2.33
CA LYS A 38 6.35 4.14 3.05
C LYS A 38 7.70 4.52 2.44
N ASN A 39 8.64 4.97 3.29
CA ASN A 39 10.04 5.15 2.90
C ASN A 39 10.89 4.13 3.63
N ASP A 40 11.14 2.99 2.98
CA ASP A 40 11.80 1.83 3.58
C ASP A 40 13.05 1.38 2.83
N LYS A 41 13.59 2.23 1.96
CA LYS A 41 14.85 1.94 1.27
C LYS A 41 16.02 2.32 2.17
N PRO A 42 16.73 1.36 2.79
CA PRO A 42 17.93 1.66 3.53
C PRO A 42 19.00 2.16 2.55
N PHE A 43 19.91 3.00 3.05
CA PHE A 43 21.15 3.25 2.33
C PHE A 43 21.94 1.96 2.23
N ASP A 44 22.59 1.77 1.08
CA ASP A 44 23.54 0.68 0.91
C ASP A 44 24.68 0.84 1.94
N GLU A 45 24.94 -0.21 2.72
CA GLU A 45 25.94 -0.18 3.78
C GLU A 45 27.35 0.09 3.23
N GLU A 46 27.63 -0.35 1.99
CA GLU A 46 28.91 -0.10 1.31
C GLU A 46 29.15 1.40 1.09
N PHE A 47 28.09 2.16 0.83
CA PHE A 47 28.15 3.59 0.53
C PHE A 47 27.62 4.46 1.66
N ARG A 48 27.61 3.97 2.91
CA ARG A 48 26.94 4.66 4.03
C ARG A 48 27.52 6.04 4.31
N GLU A 49 28.85 6.18 4.36
CA GLU A 49 29.50 7.47 4.63
C GLU A 49 29.24 8.47 3.50
N ASP A 50 29.43 8.05 2.25
CA ASP A 50 29.19 8.87 1.06
C ASP A 50 27.72 9.30 0.95
N SER A 51 26.79 8.38 1.23
CA SER A 51 25.34 8.65 1.20
C SER A 51 24.92 9.65 2.28
N VAL A 52 25.50 9.54 3.49
CA VAL A 52 25.23 10.49 4.59
C VAL A 52 25.77 11.88 4.22
N GLN A 53 26.94 11.95 3.58
CA GLN A 53 27.52 13.21 3.16
C GLN A 53 26.68 13.86 2.04
N ALA A 54 26.32 13.10 1.00
CA ALA A 54 25.45 13.58 -0.08
C ALA A 54 24.08 14.03 0.45
N TYR A 55 23.50 13.30 1.41
CA TYR A 55 22.24 13.70 2.04
C TYR A 55 22.35 15.04 2.77
N LYS A 56 23.44 15.27 3.52
CA LYS A 56 23.68 16.55 4.19
C LYS A 56 23.83 17.68 3.20
N GLU A 57 24.57 17.49 2.11
CA GLU A 57 24.74 18.50 1.07
C GLU A 57 23.41 18.90 0.43
N VAL A 58 22.54 17.91 0.15
CA VAL A 58 21.18 18.18 -0.34
C VAL A 58 20.36 18.93 0.70
N LEU A 59 20.41 18.53 1.97
CA LEU A 59 19.64 19.16 3.04
C LEU A 59 20.09 20.61 3.28
N ASP A 60 21.39 20.85 3.32
CA ASP A 60 21.98 22.18 3.55
C ASP A 60 21.77 23.11 2.34
N GLY A 61 21.71 22.56 1.13
CA GLY A 61 21.41 23.28 -0.10
C GLY A 61 19.92 23.46 -0.39
N ALA A 62 19.04 22.73 0.31
CA ALA A 62 17.61 22.76 0.07
C ALA A 62 17.01 24.12 0.44
N ASN A 63 16.20 24.65 -0.48
CA ASN A 63 15.47 25.90 -0.26
C ASN A 63 14.07 25.81 -0.88
N ASN A 64 13.28 26.86 -0.71
CA ASN A 64 11.87 26.88 -1.14
C ASN A 64 11.67 27.28 -2.60
N VAL A 65 12.71 27.55 -3.38
CA VAL A 65 12.57 28.07 -4.76
C VAL A 65 11.83 27.07 -5.65
N LEU A 66 12.26 25.80 -5.65
CA LEU A 66 11.58 24.76 -6.42
C LEU A 66 10.14 24.53 -5.94
N PHE A 67 9.90 24.62 -4.63
CA PHE A 67 8.55 24.48 -4.09
C PHE A 67 7.64 25.65 -4.51
N GLN A 68 8.15 26.88 -4.51
CA GLN A 68 7.40 28.05 -4.98
C GLN A 68 7.06 27.96 -6.46
N ASP A 69 8.04 27.58 -7.30
CA ASP A 69 7.82 27.37 -8.72
C ASP A 69 6.78 26.26 -8.97
N PHE A 70 6.87 25.15 -8.22
CA PHE A 70 5.89 24.08 -8.26
C PHE A 70 4.47 24.58 -7.95
N VAL A 71 4.31 25.41 -6.91
CA VAL A 71 3.02 26.00 -6.55
C VAL A 71 2.47 26.87 -7.67
N LEU A 72 3.31 27.67 -8.34
CA LEU A 72 2.88 28.51 -9.47
C LEU A 72 2.43 27.65 -10.65
N ARG A 73 3.23 26.67 -11.07
CA ARG A 73 2.85 25.75 -12.15
C ARG A 73 1.59 24.96 -11.81
N PHE A 74 1.42 24.57 -10.55
CA PHE A 74 0.21 23.89 -10.10
C PHE A 74 -1.01 24.82 -10.12
N ALA A 75 -0.85 26.10 -9.75
CA ALA A 75 -1.90 27.11 -9.86
C ALA A 75 -2.34 27.31 -11.31
N GLU A 76 -1.40 27.36 -12.27
CA GLU A 76 -1.72 27.39 -13.70
C GLU A 76 -2.55 26.17 -14.13
N LYS A 77 -2.26 24.98 -13.59
CA LYS A 77 -3.09 23.79 -13.84
C LYS A 77 -4.50 23.91 -13.26
N ILE A 78 -4.65 24.53 -12.08
CA ILE A 78 -5.96 24.81 -11.46
C ILE A 78 -6.80 25.74 -12.34
N GLU A 79 -6.18 26.75 -12.94
CA GLU A 79 -6.86 27.73 -13.80
C GLU A 79 -7.19 27.17 -15.20
N ASP A 80 -6.47 26.15 -15.68
CA ASP A 80 -6.75 25.50 -16.96
C ASP A 80 -7.95 24.54 -16.87
N GLU A 81 -9.07 24.93 -17.48
CA GLU A 81 -10.31 24.14 -17.58
C GLU A 81 -10.11 22.78 -18.29
N ASN A 82 -9.04 22.61 -19.08
CA ASN A 82 -8.76 21.37 -19.78
C ASN A 82 -7.94 20.38 -18.93
N THR A 83 -7.48 20.79 -17.74
CA THR A 83 -6.71 19.92 -16.86
C THR A 83 -7.55 18.72 -16.43
N LYS A 84 -7.05 17.52 -16.75
CA LYS A 84 -7.69 16.27 -16.33
C LYS A 84 -7.28 15.93 -14.90
N TRP A 85 -8.14 16.25 -13.95
CA TRP A 85 -7.94 15.95 -12.53
C TRP A 85 -8.23 14.50 -12.14
N SER A 86 -9.12 13.84 -12.88
CA SER A 86 -9.55 12.47 -12.61
C SER A 86 -8.91 11.49 -13.59
N VAL A 87 -7.64 11.15 -13.33
CA VAL A 87 -6.95 10.05 -14.03
C VAL A 87 -7.18 8.77 -13.24
N PHE A 88 -7.73 7.75 -13.89
CA PHE A 88 -8.03 6.46 -13.25
C PHE A 88 -7.05 5.39 -13.74
N GLU A 89 -6.35 4.76 -12.80
CA GLU A 89 -5.42 3.66 -13.07
C GLU A 89 -5.74 2.45 -12.16
N HIS A 90 -5.18 1.29 -12.49
CA HIS A 90 -5.16 0.06 -11.67
C HIS A 90 -6.47 -0.24 -10.89
N GLY A 91 -7.54 -0.55 -11.62
CA GLY A 91 -8.82 -0.95 -11.02
C GLY A 91 -9.75 0.21 -10.66
N GLY A 92 -9.58 1.37 -11.29
CA GLY A 92 -10.53 2.49 -11.20
C GLY A 92 -10.29 3.42 -10.01
N LYS A 93 -9.07 3.44 -9.46
CA LYS A 93 -8.69 4.40 -8.41
C LYS A 93 -8.17 5.68 -9.04
N VAL A 94 -8.56 6.83 -8.47
CA VAL A 94 -8.06 8.15 -8.90
C VAL A 94 -6.59 8.29 -8.52
N ASP A 95 -5.77 8.68 -9.49
CA ASP A 95 -4.39 9.11 -9.34
C ASP A 95 -4.33 10.64 -9.17
N PHE A 96 -4.63 11.08 -7.96
CA PHE A 96 -4.60 12.50 -7.55
C PHE A 96 -3.20 13.14 -7.65
N LEU A 97 -2.13 12.34 -7.73
CA LEU A 97 -0.75 12.82 -7.91
C LEU A 97 -0.35 12.97 -9.38
N ASN A 98 -1.21 12.63 -10.34
CA ASN A 98 -0.87 12.64 -11.76
C ASN A 98 -0.40 14.03 -12.24
N VAL A 99 -1.14 15.08 -11.89
CA VAL A 99 -0.83 16.46 -12.27
C VAL A 99 0.53 16.88 -11.70
N SER A 100 0.75 16.65 -10.41
CA SER A 100 2.04 16.94 -9.76
C SER A 100 3.19 16.15 -10.39
N ARG A 101 2.97 14.88 -10.72
CA ARG A 101 3.96 14.03 -11.39
C ARG A 101 4.36 14.58 -12.75
N ASN A 102 3.41 15.09 -13.54
CA ASN A 102 3.71 15.70 -14.83
C ASN A 102 4.54 16.98 -14.68
N ILE A 103 4.24 17.83 -13.69
CA ILE A 103 5.07 19.01 -13.39
C ILE A 103 6.51 18.59 -13.06
N PHE A 104 6.70 17.54 -12.25
CA PHE A 104 8.05 17.04 -11.99
C PHE A 104 8.73 16.49 -13.24
N LYS A 105 8.01 15.80 -14.13
CA LYS A 105 8.56 15.34 -15.42
C LYS A 105 9.03 16.52 -16.28
N ASP A 106 8.29 17.62 -16.28
CA ASP A 106 8.65 18.84 -16.99
C ASP A 106 9.96 19.43 -16.44
N TYR A 107 10.19 19.44 -15.13
CA TYR A 107 11.47 19.89 -14.55
C TYR A 107 12.67 19.08 -15.05
N TYR A 108 12.56 17.75 -15.06
CA TYR A 108 13.64 16.90 -15.56
C TYR A 108 13.88 17.14 -17.06
N HIS A 109 12.81 17.29 -17.84
CA HIS A 109 12.91 17.60 -19.26
C HIS A 109 13.56 18.97 -19.53
N GLU A 110 13.18 20.02 -18.81
CA GLU A 110 13.76 21.37 -18.92
C GLU A 110 15.25 21.40 -18.57
N MET A 111 15.70 20.47 -17.73
CA MET A 111 17.09 20.34 -17.32
C MET A 111 17.89 19.36 -18.18
N ASP A 112 17.29 18.81 -19.25
CA ASP A 112 17.88 17.76 -20.08
C ASP A 112 18.41 16.58 -19.24
N GLN A 113 17.66 16.25 -18.18
CA GLN A 113 17.96 15.13 -17.29
C GLN A 113 16.97 13.99 -17.52
N PRO A 114 17.43 12.72 -17.54
CA PRO A 114 16.52 11.60 -17.56
C PRO A 114 15.74 11.52 -16.25
N LEU A 115 14.52 10.98 -16.32
CA LEU A 115 13.78 10.64 -15.10
C LEU A 115 14.57 9.59 -14.30
N PRO A 116 14.72 9.76 -12.98
CA PRO A 116 15.36 8.76 -12.14
C PRO A 116 14.64 7.41 -12.23
N ILE A 117 15.38 6.31 -12.10
CA ILE A 117 14.81 4.95 -12.15
C ILE A 117 13.76 4.69 -11.06
N TYR A 118 13.81 5.46 -9.97
CA TYR A 118 12.89 5.38 -8.84
C TYR A 118 11.73 6.38 -8.95
N PHE A 119 11.66 7.17 -10.01
CA PHE A 119 10.59 8.15 -10.20
C PHE A 119 9.26 7.41 -10.44
N PRO A 120 8.21 7.67 -9.64
CA PRO A 120 6.95 6.94 -9.77
C PRO A 120 6.29 7.31 -11.10
N GLN A 121 6.10 6.33 -11.98
CA GLN A 121 5.45 6.54 -13.28
C GLN A 121 3.92 6.46 -13.19
N HIS A 122 3.41 5.67 -12.24
CA HIS A 122 2.00 5.35 -12.05
C HIS A 122 1.56 5.66 -10.61
N ARG A 123 0.26 5.55 -10.35
CA ARG A 123 -0.27 5.63 -8.97
C ARG A 123 0.41 4.60 -8.06
N TYR A 124 1.09 5.08 -7.02
CA TYR A 124 1.67 4.23 -5.98
C TYR A 124 0.57 3.77 -4.99
N ASP A 125 0.51 2.47 -4.63
CA ASP A 125 -0.51 1.92 -3.71
C ASP A 125 0.10 1.18 -2.51
N ASP A 126 0.80 1.95 -1.66
CA ASP A 126 1.41 1.47 -0.41
C ASP A 126 0.43 0.75 0.53
N SER A 127 -0.85 1.10 0.47
CA SER A 127 -1.87 0.48 1.32
C SER A 127 -2.13 -0.98 0.92
N GLN A 128 -2.07 -1.27 -0.39
CA GLN A 128 -2.19 -2.65 -0.89
C GLN A 128 -0.91 -3.42 -0.58
N GLU A 129 0.26 -2.85 -0.84
CA GLU A 129 1.54 -3.52 -0.58
C GLU A 129 1.75 -3.81 0.91
N SER A 130 1.43 -2.86 1.79
CA SER A 130 1.51 -3.07 3.25
C SER A 130 0.52 -4.14 3.74
N ASN A 131 -0.67 -4.22 3.14
CA ASN A 131 -1.67 -5.23 3.47
C ASN A 131 -1.28 -6.62 2.94
N GLN A 132 -0.78 -6.69 1.71
CA GLN A 132 -0.24 -7.90 1.10
C GLN A 132 0.91 -8.43 1.94
N GLU A 133 1.89 -7.59 2.28
CA GLU A 133 3.05 -7.97 3.08
C GLU A 133 2.64 -8.42 4.49
N LYS A 134 1.62 -7.80 5.10
CA LYS A 134 1.08 -8.22 6.39
C LYS A 134 0.51 -9.65 6.33
N TRP A 135 -0.28 -9.96 5.31
CA TRP A 135 -0.84 -11.29 5.09
C TRP A 135 0.22 -12.31 4.66
N ARG A 136 1.19 -11.88 3.86
CA ARG A 136 2.35 -12.66 3.43
C ARG A 136 3.18 -13.12 4.63
N LYS A 137 3.54 -12.18 5.52
CA LYS A 137 4.27 -12.46 6.76
C LYS A 137 3.48 -13.36 7.70
N LEU A 138 2.17 -13.16 7.82
CA LEU A 138 1.33 -14.05 8.62
C LEU A 138 1.37 -15.48 8.06
N PHE A 139 1.17 -15.65 6.76
CA PHE A 139 1.22 -16.98 6.14
C PHE A 139 2.58 -17.67 6.31
N LEU A 140 3.68 -16.94 6.07
CA LEU A 140 5.03 -17.50 6.18
C LEU A 140 5.49 -17.74 7.63
N GLY A 141 5.00 -16.94 8.58
CA GLY A 141 5.35 -17.02 9.99
C GLY A 141 4.45 -17.94 10.81
N SER A 142 3.25 -18.26 10.33
CA SER A 142 2.35 -19.25 10.93
C SER A 142 2.81 -20.67 10.64
N SER A 143 2.39 -21.61 11.49
CA SER A 143 2.55 -23.02 11.19
C SER A 143 1.60 -23.42 10.05
N ARG A 144 1.97 -24.44 9.26
CA ARG A 144 1.07 -24.94 8.19
C ARG A 144 -0.27 -25.44 8.74
N ASP A 145 -0.33 -25.81 10.02
CA ASP A 145 -1.54 -26.29 10.68
C ASP A 145 -2.53 -25.16 11.00
N ASP A 146 -2.07 -23.90 11.01
CA ASP A 146 -2.94 -22.74 11.21
C ASP A 146 -3.78 -22.42 9.97
N PHE A 147 -3.33 -22.87 8.79
CA PHE A 147 -3.99 -22.68 7.50
C PHE A 147 -4.45 -24.04 6.92
N THR A 148 -5.75 -24.28 6.95
CA THR A 148 -6.33 -25.53 6.42
C THR A 148 -6.72 -25.38 4.95
N TYR A 149 -6.01 -26.07 4.06
CA TYR A 149 -6.32 -26.06 2.62
C TYR A 149 -7.39 -27.11 2.25
N ASN A 150 -8.45 -26.67 1.57
CA ASN A 150 -9.45 -27.54 0.96
C ASN A 150 -9.17 -27.67 -0.55
N LYS A 151 -8.80 -28.87 -0.97
CA LYS A 151 -8.45 -29.16 -2.36
C LYS A 151 -9.66 -29.16 -3.31
N GLU A 152 -10.85 -29.52 -2.82
CA GLU A 152 -12.05 -29.61 -3.66
C GLU A 152 -12.58 -28.23 -4.02
N SER A 153 -12.68 -27.33 -3.03
CA SER A 153 -13.12 -25.95 -3.25
C SER A 153 -11.98 -24.98 -3.60
N GLN A 154 -10.72 -25.43 -3.55
CA GLN A 154 -9.52 -24.58 -3.66
C GLN A 154 -9.54 -23.39 -2.69
N THR A 155 -10.00 -23.63 -1.45
CA THR A 155 -10.07 -22.61 -0.41
C THR A 155 -9.06 -22.84 0.70
N LEU A 156 -8.66 -21.75 1.35
CA LEU A 156 -7.76 -21.74 2.50
C LEU A 156 -8.52 -21.18 3.69
N LEU A 157 -8.70 -21.99 4.73
CA LEU A 157 -9.35 -21.60 5.98
C LEU A 157 -8.29 -21.18 6.99
N PHE A 158 -8.51 -20.04 7.64
CA PHE A 158 -7.67 -19.55 8.72
C PHE A 158 -8.54 -19.10 9.90
N LYS A 159 -8.24 -19.62 11.10
CA LYS A 159 -8.96 -19.26 12.31
C LYS A 159 -8.45 -17.94 12.86
N ILE A 160 -8.99 -16.83 12.37
CA ILE A 160 -8.45 -15.49 12.62
C ILE A 160 -8.46 -15.06 14.09
N THR A 161 -9.28 -15.69 14.93
CA THR A 161 -9.29 -15.43 16.38
C THR A 161 -8.01 -15.87 17.09
N THR A 162 -7.20 -16.76 16.50
CA THR A 162 -5.91 -17.16 17.08
C THR A 162 -4.95 -15.97 17.21
N LEU A 163 -5.09 -14.97 16.34
CA LEU A 163 -4.32 -13.72 16.40
C LEU A 163 -4.59 -12.91 17.67
N ASP A 164 -5.72 -13.13 18.33
CA ASP A 164 -6.12 -12.40 19.53
C ASP A 164 -5.67 -13.10 20.82
N GLU A 165 -5.16 -14.33 20.76
CA GLU A 165 -4.84 -15.16 21.94
C GLU A 165 -3.75 -14.54 22.83
N ASN A 166 -2.83 -13.79 22.22
CA ASN A 166 -1.75 -13.08 22.92
C ASN A 166 -1.95 -11.55 22.95
N ALA A 167 -3.11 -11.05 22.52
CA ALA A 167 -3.39 -9.62 22.51
C ALA A 167 -3.75 -9.10 23.92
N SER A 168 -3.27 -7.90 24.26
CA SER A 168 -3.66 -7.21 25.50
C SER A 168 -5.19 -7.08 25.57
N ARG A 169 -5.79 -7.49 26.68
CA ARG A 169 -7.24 -7.37 26.93
C ARG A 169 -7.76 -5.93 26.96
N TYR A 170 -6.88 -4.93 26.89
CA TYR A 170 -7.18 -3.51 27.10
C TYR A 170 -6.89 -2.60 25.89
N GLY A 171 -6.75 -3.14 24.68
CA GLY A 171 -6.63 -2.35 23.44
C GLY A 171 -7.85 -2.51 22.52
N ASP A 172 -8.39 -1.42 22.02
CA ASP A 172 -9.58 -1.40 21.14
C ASP A 172 -9.33 -1.94 19.71
N ASP A 173 -8.08 -2.24 19.35
CA ASP A 173 -7.70 -2.79 18.05
C ASP A 173 -7.19 -4.23 18.18
N LYS A 174 -8.14 -5.18 18.24
CA LYS A 174 -7.84 -6.61 18.16
C LYS A 174 -7.05 -6.91 16.87
N PRO A 175 -5.93 -7.64 16.93
CA PRO A 175 -5.16 -8.05 15.75
C PRO A 175 -6.04 -8.67 14.66
N SER A 176 -6.99 -9.52 15.03
CA SER A 176 -7.93 -10.11 14.07
C SER A 176 -8.67 -9.08 13.22
N ARG A 177 -9.10 -7.95 13.80
CA ARG A 177 -9.77 -6.86 13.06
C ARG A 177 -8.83 -6.17 12.07
N ILE A 178 -7.59 -5.90 12.49
CA ILE A 178 -6.57 -5.28 11.62
C ILE A 178 -6.31 -6.15 10.39
N TYR A 179 -6.24 -7.47 10.58
CA TYR A 179 -6.03 -8.42 9.50
C TYR A 179 -7.25 -8.54 8.58
N LYS A 180 -8.48 -8.58 9.13
CA LYS A 180 -9.72 -8.53 8.34
C LYS A 180 -9.79 -7.29 7.46
N ASP A 181 -9.54 -6.12 8.05
CA ASP A 181 -9.56 -4.85 7.33
C ASP A 181 -8.47 -4.79 6.24
N ALA A 182 -7.39 -5.56 6.37
CA ALA A 182 -6.30 -5.61 5.40
C ALA A 182 -6.57 -6.55 4.22
N LEU A 183 -7.51 -7.50 4.33
CA LEU A 183 -7.80 -8.44 3.23
C LEU A 183 -8.41 -7.73 2.03
N SER A 184 -7.97 -8.16 0.84
CA SER A 184 -8.65 -7.78 -0.40
C SER A 184 -10.02 -8.47 -0.47
N PRO A 185 -11.12 -7.76 -0.73
CA PRO A 185 -12.44 -8.39 -0.90
C PRO A 185 -12.46 -9.45 -2.01
N LYS A 186 -11.54 -9.37 -2.97
CA LYS A 186 -11.42 -10.34 -4.08
C LYS A 186 -10.93 -11.71 -3.62
N VAL A 187 -10.21 -11.79 -2.49
CA VAL A 187 -9.66 -13.05 -2.00
C VAL A 187 -10.59 -13.74 -1.00
N ILE A 188 -11.63 -13.06 -0.52
CA ILE A 188 -12.54 -13.57 0.51
C ILE A 188 -13.65 -14.39 -0.14
N VAL A 189 -13.89 -15.59 0.38
CA VAL A 189 -15.05 -16.41 0.04
C VAL A 189 -16.13 -16.18 1.10
N GLY A 190 -17.27 -15.64 0.68
CA GLY A 190 -18.38 -15.35 1.60
C GLY A 190 -18.15 -14.09 2.45
N THR A 191 -18.02 -14.25 3.77
CA THR A 191 -17.87 -13.14 4.73
C THR A 191 -16.61 -13.27 5.57
N ALA A 192 -15.97 -12.14 5.88
CA ALA A 192 -14.85 -12.07 6.81
C ALA A 192 -15.27 -11.88 8.28
N ASP A 193 -16.57 -11.76 8.58
CA ASP A 193 -17.07 -11.50 9.93
C ASP A 193 -17.05 -12.74 10.84
N GLY A 194 -16.70 -13.92 10.30
CA GLY A 194 -16.59 -15.18 11.02
C GLY A 194 -15.40 -15.30 11.98
N ILE A 195 -15.44 -16.36 12.79
CA ILE A 195 -14.30 -16.84 13.61
C ILE A 195 -13.20 -17.42 12.70
N ASP A 196 -13.63 -18.04 11.62
CA ASP A 196 -12.79 -18.51 10.54
C ASP A 196 -13.02 -17.62 9.32
N ILE A 197 -11.94 -17.32 8.61
CA ILE A 197 -12.00 -16.68 7.30
C ILE A 197 -11.72 -17.73 6.24
N GLU A 198 -12.53 -17.71 5.19
CA GLU A 198 -12.33 -18.55 4.02
C GLU A 198 -11.77 -17.70 2.89
N LEU A 199 -10.62 -18.13 2.35
CA LEU A 199 -9.92 -17.43 1.28
C LEU A 199 -9.92 -18.28 0.02
N ASN A 200 -10.08 -17.66 -1.14
CA ASN A 200 -9.83 -18.31 -2.43
C ASN A 200 -8.31 -18.49 -2.57
N ALA A 201 -7.82 -19.73 -2.53
CA ALA A 201 -6.39 -19.98 -2.40
C ALA A 201 -5.59 -19.49 -3.63
N PRO A 202 -5.99 -19.78 -4.90
CA PRO A 202 -5.29 -19.22 -6.06
C PRO A 202 -5.20 -17.69 -6.04
N LEU A 203 -6.31 -17.00 -5.76
CA LEU A 203 -6.33 -15.53 -5.72
C LEU A 203 -5.55 -14.97 -4.53
N PHE A 204 -5.56 -15.66 -3.39
CA PHE A 204 -4.80 -15.26 -2.21
C PHE A 204 -3.29 -15.32 -2.47
N PHE A 205 -2.80 -16.45 -2.99
CA PHE A 205 -1.39 -16.67 -3.26
C PHE A 205 -0.84 -15.73 -4.35
N ASP A 206 -1.60 -15.51 -5.42
CA ASP A 206 -1.30 -14.48 -6.42
C ASP A 206 -1.24 -13.08 -5.78
N TRP A 207 -2.22 -12.74 -4.94
CA TRP A 207 -2.30 -11.44 -4.29
C TRP A 207 -1.15 -11.16 -3.31
N VAL A 208 -0.68 -12.16 -2.55
CA VAL A 208 0.47 -12.00 -1.62
C VAL A 208 1.83 -12.28 -2.26
N GLY A 209 1.87 -12.64 -3.55
CA GLY A 209 3.11 -12.92 -4.28
C GLY A 209 3.90 -14.12 -3.73
N ILE A 210 3.21 -15.21 -3.39
CA ILE A 210 3.82 -16.47 -2.96
C ILE A 210 3.34 -17.58 -3.90
N ASP A 211 4.25 -18.45 -4.35
CA ASP A 211 3.87 -19.68 -5.05
C ASP A 211 3.01 -20.57 -4.14
N ASN A 212 1.83 -20.98 -4.61
CA ASN A 212 0.90 -21.78 -3.81
C ASN A 212 1.58 -23.11 -3.38
N PRO A 213 1.92 -23.28 -2.09
CA PRO A 213 2.67 -24.45 -1.64
C PRO A 213 1.83 -25.72 -1.63
N PHE A 214 0.51 -25.59 -1.76
CA PHE A 214 -0.44 -26.69 -1.86
C PHE A 214 -0.64 -27.14 -3.32
N GLU A 215 -0.03 -26.45 -4.29
CA GLU A 215 -0.12 -26.71 -5.72
C GLU A 215 1.09 -27.45 -6.32
N HIS A 216 1.76 -28.40 -5.64
CA HIS A 216 2.70 -29.33 -6.32
C HIS A 216 2.64 -30.74 -5.72
N GLN A 217 2.42 -31.83 -6.48
CA GLN A 217 3.37 -32.50 -7.38
C GLN A 217 2.63 -33.12 -8.60
N SER A 218 2.77 -32.56 -9.81
CA SER A 218 2.25 -33.23 -11.02
C SER A 218 3.21 -33.02 -12.19
N MET A 219 4.24 -33.89 -12.27
CA MET A 219 4.69 -34.56 -13.51
C MET A 219 5.99 -35.36 -13.30
N TRP A 220 6.89 -34.95 -12.40
CA TRP A 220 8.22 -35.60 -12.27
C TRP A 220 8.26 -36.90 -11.46
N GLN A 221 7.25 -37.18 -10.61
CA GLN A 221 7.18 -38.43 -9.83
C GLN A 221 6.58 -39.62 -10.59
N ARG A 222 6.10 -39.44 -11.83
CA ARG A 222 5.62 -40.55 -12.67
C ARG A 222 6.72 -41.24 -13.50
N PHE A 223 7.95 -40.71 -13.50
CA PHE A 223 9.06 -41.26 -14.28
C PHE A 223 10.09 -42.05 -13.44
N PHE A 224 9.98 -42.06 -12.11
CA PHE A 224 10.91 -42.77 -11.21
C PHE A 224 10.21 -43.62 -10.13
N ASN A 225 9.16 -44.35 -10.52
CA ASN A 225 8.69 -45.53 -9.78
C ASN A 225 8.43 -46.66 -10.76
#